data_AF-A0A9D6G6Y5-F1
#
_entry.id   AF-A0A9D6G6Y5-F1
#
_cell.length_a   1.000
_cell.length_b   1.000
_cell.length_c   1.000
_cell.angle_alpha   90.00
_cell.angle_beta   90.00
_cell.angle_gamma   90.00
#
_symmetry.space_group_name_H-M   'P 1'
#
loop_
_entity.id
_entity.type
_entity.pdbx_description
1 polymer ?
#
loop_
_entity_poly.entity_id
_entity_poly.type
_entity_poly.pdbx_seq_one_letter_code
_entity_poly.pdbx_strand_id
1 'polypeptide(L)'
;MDAARPEEVGLDPARIERLFATAERMAAAGWMFGGAFALARRGRLDAARRRPARADDVYTILMAWADPARALVFVGLTAGLIHEHRHILRMHTLSDLVQACVVD
;
A
#
# COMPACT_ATOMS: atom_id res chain seq x y z
N MET A 1 10.27 15.28 -3.55
CA MET A 1 10.08 13.92 -4.11
C MET A 1 9.10 14.09 -5.26
N ASP A 2 9.55 13.84 -6.48
CA ASP A 2 8.74 14.12 -7.67
C ASP A 2 7.68 13.04 -7.85
N ALA A 3 6.47 13.47 -8.16
CA ALA A 3 5.43 12.56 -8.61
C ALA A 3 5.79 12.07 -10.02
N ALA A 4 5.59 10.77 -10.30
CA ALA A 4 5.72 10.21 -11.64
C ALA A 4 4.42 9.55 -12.06
N ARG A 5 4.26 9.37 -13.38
CA ARG A 5 3.26 8.43 -13.89
C ARG A 5 3.79 7.00 -13.70
N PRO A 6 2.97 6.05 -13.22
CA PRO A 6 3.44 4.69 -12.94
C PRO A 6 4.18 4.03 -14.11
N GLU A 7 3.72 4.23 -15.34
CA GLU A 7 4.35 3.68 -16.54
C GLU A 7 5.79 4.19 -16.77
N GLU A 8 6.12 5.43 -16.36
CA GLU A 8 7.47 6.01 -16.51
C GLU A 8 8.51 5.29 -15.67
N VAL A 9 8.08 4.62 -14.61
CA VAL A 9 8.94 3.87 -13.70
C VAL A 9 8.74 2.37 -13.82
N GLY A 10 7.99 1.89 -14.83
CA GLY A 10 7.75 0.46 -15.10
C GLY A 10 6.78 -0.21 -14.12
N LEU A 11 5.78 0.55 -13.64
CA LEU A 11 4.65 0.02 -12.88
C LEU A 11 3.39 -0.03 -13.76
N ASP A 12 2.59 -1.08 -13.59
CA ASP A 12 1.30 -1.25 -14.30
C ASP A 12 0.17 -0.49 -13.58
N PRO A 13 -0.41 0.56 -14.20
CA PRO A 13 -1.49 1.34 -13.58
C PRO A 13 -2.72 0.50 -13.21
N ALA A 14 -3.05 -0.52 -14.00
CA ALA A 14 -4.19 -1.38 -13.72
C ALA A 14 -3.93 -2.28 -12.51
N ARG A 15 -2.68 -2.67 -12.25
CA ARG A 15 -2.30 -3.42 -11.04
C ARG A 15 -2.31 -2.54 -9.80
N ILE A 16 -1.85 -1.29 -9.94
CA ILE A 16 -1.96 -0.28 -8.87
C ILE A 16 -3.43 -0.04 -8.51
N GLU A 17 -4.31 0.06 -9.50
CA GLU A 17 -5.75 0.19 -9.23
C GLU A 17 -6.28 -1.04 -8.48
N ARG A 18 -5.88 -2.25 -8.88
CA ARG A 18 -6.26 -3.48 -8.18
C ARG A 18 -5.75 -3.51 -6.74
N LEU A 19 -4.54 -3.03 -6.47
CA LEU A 19 -3.99 -2.90 -5.12
C LEU A 19 -4.91 -2.03 -4.26
N PHE A 20 -5.24 -0.82 -4.71
CA PHE A 20 -6.07 0.08 -3.93
C PHE A 20 -7.52 -0.38 -3.81
N ALA A 21 -8.11 -0.91 -4.88
CA ALA A 21 -9.44 -1.51 -4.83
C ALA A 21 -9.50 -2.69 -3.84
N THR A 22 -8.41 -3.44 -3.72
CA THR A 22 -8.31 -4.52 -2.71
C THR A 22 -8.25 -3.94 -1.30
N ALA A 23 -7.43 -2.91 -1.06
CA ALA A 23 -7.39 -2.22 0.22
C ALA A 23 -8.79 -1.69 0.61
N GLU A 24 -9.52 -1.09 -0.34
CA GLU A 24 -10.89 -0.62 -0.10
C GLU A 24 -11.87 -1.75 0.24
N ARG A 25 -11.81 -2.88 -0.47
CA ARG A 25 -12.63 -4.06 -0.15
C ARG A 25 -12.31 -4.64 1.22
N MET A 26 -11.03 -4.70 1.58
CA MET A 26 -10.60 -5.15 2.90
C MET A 26 -11.17 -4.25 3.99
N ALA A 27 -11.12 -2.93 3.80
CA ALA A 27 -11.72 -1.99 4.74
C ALA A 27 -13.25 -2.17 4.83
N ALA A 28 -13.94 -2.31 3.69
CA ALA A 28 -15.38 -2.53 3.66
C ALA A 28 -15.80 -3.85 4.33
N ALA A 29 -14.95 -4.89 4.26
CA ALA A 29 -15.16 -6.18 4.90
C ALA A 29 -14.71 -6.22 6.37
N GLY A 30 -14.30 -5.09 6.96
CA GLY A 30 -13.87 -5.01 8.36
C GLY A 30 -12.51 -5.66 8.64
N TRP A 31 -11.67 -5.86 7.61
CA TRP A 31 -10.30 -6.34 7.80
C TRP A 31 -9.35 -5.23 8.25
N MET A 32 -9.77 -3.97 8.14
CA MET A 32 -9.10 -2.79 8.69
C MET A 32 -10.10 -1.64 8.73
N PHE A 33 -9.87 -0.66 9.61
CA PHE A 33 -10.75 0.51 9.70
C PHE A 33 -10.48 1.53 8.59
N GLY A 34 -9.24 1.59 8.13
CA GLY A 34 -8.78 2.50 7.09
C GLY A 34 -7.27 2.43 6.94
N GLY A 35 -6.72 3.26 6.05
CA GLY A 35 -5.28 3.31 5.86
C GLY A 35 -4.81 4.33 4.83
N ALA A 36 -3.50 4.59 4.88
CA ALA A 36 -2.76 5.37 3.90
C ALA A 36 -1.67 4.48 3.29
N PHE A 37 -1.59 4.47 1.97
CA PHE A 37 -0.69 3.60 1.22
C PHE A 37 0.11 4.45 0.24
N ALA A 38 1.41 4.20 0.14
CA ALA A 38 2.30 4.87 -0.77
C ALA A 38 3.22 3.84 -1.45
N LEU A 39 3.37 4.00 -2.77
CA LEU A 39 4.22 3.21 -3.64
C LEU A 39 5.19 4.14 -4.34
N ALA A 40 6.47 3.81 -4.25
CA ALA A 40 7.54 4.54 -4.89
C ALA A 40 8.49 3.59 -5.60
N ARG A 41 8.92 3.95 -6.80
CA ARG A 41 9.91 3.21 -7.58
C ARG A 41 10.94 4.15 -8.20
N ARG A 42 12.19 3.71 -8.25
CA ARG A 42 13.33 4.47 -8.83
C ARG A 42 13.44 5.89 -8.24
N GLY A 43 13.16 6.04 -6.94
CA GLY A 43 13.26 7.30 -6.21
C GLY A 43 12.10 8.29 -6.46
N ARG A 44 11.04 7.89 -7.17
CA ARG A 44 9.86 8.72 -7.45
C ARG A 44 8.63 8.17 -6.73
N LEU A 45 7.70 9.04 -6.36
CA LEU A 45 6.43 8.62 -5.75
C LEU A 45 5.40 8.45 -6.87
N ASP A 46 4.91 7.24 -7.05
CA ASP A 46 4.10 6.88 -8.23
C ASP A 46 2.62 6.75 -7.91
N ALA A 47 2.31 6.34 -6.67
CA ALA A 47 0.94 6.25 -6.21
C ALA A 47 0.85 6.46 -4.71
N ALA A 48 -0.10 7.28 -4.28
CA ALA A 48 -0.48 7.40 -2.89
C ALA A 48 -2.00 7.52 -2.78
N ARG A 49 -2.61 6.70 -1.92
CA ARG A 49 -4.04 6.84 -1.59
C ARG A 49 -4.23 6.80 -0.10
N ARG A 50 -5.16 7.63 0.36
CA ARG A 50 -5.67 7.61 1.72
C ARG A 50 -7.14 7.24 1.64
N ARG A 51 -7.57 6.33 2.52
CA ARG A 51 -8.96 6.32 2.95
C ARG A 51 -9.13 7.30 4.11
N PRO A 52 -10.31 7.92 4.29
CA PRO A 52 -10.56 8.73 5.47
C PRO A 52 -10.41 7.85 6.71
N ALA A 53 -9.38 8.16 7.50
CA ALA A 53 -9.29 7.69 8.86
C ALA A 53 -10.10 8.66 9.72
N ARG A 54 -10.84 8.15 10.71
CA ARG A 54 -11.53 8.99 11.69
C ARG A 54 -10.50 9.71 12.56
N ALA A 55 -10.88 10.83 13.16
CA ALA A 55 -9.96 11.65 13.95
C ALA A 55 -9.38 10.93 15.18
N ASP A 56 -10.03 9.85 15.61
CA ASP A 56 -9.66 8.92 16.68
C ASP A 56 -8.93 7.65 16.18
N ASP A 57 -8.69 7.51 14.86
CA ASP A 57 -7.94 6.39 14.32
C ASP A 57 -6.45 6.54 14.69
N VAL A 58 -6.03 5.82 15.72
CA VAL A 58 -4.62 5.60 16.00
C VAL A 58 -4.06 4.71 14.88
N TYR A 59 -3.17 5.28 14.06
CA TYR A 59 -2.34 4.50 13.14
C TYR A 59 -1.30 3.73 13.94
N THR A 60 -1.68 2.60 14.51
CA THR A 60 -0.78 1.78 15.32
C THR A 60 0.12 0.90 14.45
N ILE A 61 -0.20 0.75 13.16
CA ILE A 61 0.38 -0.30 12.32
C ILE A 61 1.02 0.31 11.07
N LEU A 62 2.35 0.36 11.08
CA LEU A 62 3.19 0.65 9.93
C LEU A 62 3.80 -0.64 9.40
N MET A 63 3.59 -0.92 8.11
CA MET A 63 4.50 -1.76 7.34
C MET A 63 5.22 -0.88 6.33
N ALA A 64 6.55 -0.85 6.40
CA ALA A 64 7.39 -0.24 5.39
C ALA A 64 8.51 -1.21 5.02
N TRP A 65 8.74 -1.38 3.72
CA TRP A 65 9.88 -2.14 3.22
C TRP A 65 10.39 -1.56 1.90
N ALA A 66 11.63 -1.90 1.58
CA ALA A 66 12.28 -1.56 0.32
C ALA A 66 12.85 -2.83 -0.31
N ASP A 67 12.69 -2.96 -1.63
CA ASP A 67 13.38 -3.92 -2.49
C ASP A 67 14.36 -3.15 -3.38
N PRO A 68 15.65 -3.10 -3.00
CA PRO A 68 16.66 -2.39 -3.77
C PRO A 68 16.87 -2.98 -5.17
N ALA A 69 16.69 -4.30 -5.34
CA ALA A 69 16.92 -4.96 -6.63
C ALA A 69 15.90 -4.50 -7.68
N ARG A 70 14.67 -4.21 -7.25
CA ARG A 70 13.61 -3.67 -8.12
C ARG A 70 13.46 -2.15 -8.05
N ALA A 71 14.31 -1.50 -7.23
CA ALA A 71 14.21 -0.09 -6.85
C ALA A 71 12.83 0.29 -6.34
N LEU A 72 12.16 -0.58 -5.58
CA LEU A 72 10.76 -0.47 -5.15
C LEU A 72 10.67 -0.22 -3.64
N VAL A 73 9.78 0.68 -3.23
CA VAL A 73 9.50 0.99 -1.83
C VAL A 73 7.99 1.00 -1.63
N PHE A 74 7.56 0.37 -0.54
CA PHE A 74 6.16 0.39 -0.13
C PHE A 74 6.01 0.80 1.32
N VAL A 75 5.03 1.66 1.55
CA VAL A 75 4.60 2.08 2.87
C VAL A 75 3.09 1.89 2.97
N GLY A 76 2.66 1.07 3.93
CA GLY A 76 1.28 0.87 4.30
C GLY A 76 1.05 1.23 5.77
N LEU A 77 0.18 2.21 5.99
CA LEU A 77 -0.32 2.61 7.30
C LEU A 77 -1.76 2.15 7.42
N THR A 78 -2.09 1.34 8.43
CA THR A 78 -3.49 0.94 8.68
C THR A 78 -3.93 1.33 10.07
N ALA A 79 -5.19 1.74 10.20
CA ALA A 79 -5.85 1.90 11.49
C ALA A 79 -6.28 0.51 12.01
N GLY A 80 -5.91 0.19 13.25
CA GLY A 80 -6.19 -1.10 13.91
C GLY A 80 -5.12 -1.50 14.94
N LEU A 81 -5.38 -2.53 15.75
CA LEU A 81 -4.44 -3.04 16.76
C LEU A 81 -3.45 -4.06 16.15
N ILE A 82 -2.15 -3.94 16.46
CA ILE A 82 -1.10 -4.87 15.97
C ILE A 82 -1.41 -6.32 16.34
N HIS A 83 -2.03 -6.56 17.50
CA HIS A 83 -2.31 -7.90 18.03
C HIS A 83 -3.48 -8.63 17.35
N GLU A 84 -4.06 -8.08 16.30
CA GLU A 84 -5.08 -8.78 15.53
C GLU A 84 -4.44 -9.87 14.64
N HIS A 85 -4.94 -11.10 14.75
CA HIS A 85 -4.53 -12.26 13.94
C HIS A 85 -4.50 -12.02 12.41
N ARG A 86 -5.30 -11.08 11.92
CA ARG A 86 -5.39 -10.74 10.49
C ARG A 86 -4.31 -9.77 10.02
N HIS A 87 -3.55 -9.16 10.94
CA HIS A 87 -2.58 -8.14 10.62
C HIS A 87 -1.51 -8.64 9.64
N ILE A 88 -0.88 -9.78 9.93
CA ILE A 88 0.16 -10.38 9.09
C ILE A 88 -0.41 -10.74 7.71
N LEU A 89 -1.59 -11.36 7.66
CA LEU A 89 -2.24 -11.73 6.39
C LEU A 89 -2.58 -10.51 5.54
N ARG A 90 -3.06 -9.43 6.17
CA ARG A 90 -3.36 -8.16 5.49
C ARG A 90 -2.11 -7.54 4.89
N MET A 91 -1.04 -7.48 5.68
CA MET A 91 0.24 -6.92 5.24
C MET A 91 0.89 -7.75 4.13
N HIS A 92 0.88 -9.08 4.27
CA HIS A 92 1.36 -10.00 3.24
C HIS A 92 0.60 -9.81 1.92
N THR A 93 -0.74 -9.80 1.96
CA THR A 93 -1.58 -9.63 0.76
C THR A 93 -1.28 -8.31 0.05
N LEU A 94 -1.18 -7.20 0.79
CA LEU A 94 -0.87 -5.90 0.21
C LEU A 94 0.56 -5.86 -0.35
N SER A 95 1.51 -6.51 0.32
CA SER A 95 2.90 -6.64 -0.14
C SER A 95 3.00 -7.42 -1.47
N ASP A 96 2.28 -8.52 -1.60
CA ASP A 96 2.26 -9.31 -2.84
C ASP A 96 1.68 -8.50 -4.00
N LEU A 97 0.59 -7.78 -3.76
CA LEU A 97 -0.04 -6.93 -4.77
C LEU A 97 0.88 -5.79 -5.22
N VAL A 98 1.63 -5.21 -4.29
CA VAL A 98 2.68 -4.21 -4.58
C VAL A 98 3.76 -4.81 -5.48
N GLN A 99 4.30 -5.98 -5.14
CA GLN A 99 5.33 -6.62 -5.96
C GLN A 99 4.79 -6.97 -7.36
N ALA A 100 3.53 -7.37 -7.45
CA ALA A 100 2.88 -7.64 -8.72
C ALA A 100 2.74 -6.39 -9.60
N CYS A 101 2.76 -5.16 -9.05
CA CYS A 101 2.67 -3.94 -9.85
C CYS A 101 3.88 -3.71 -10.77
N VAL A 102 5.03 -4.34 -10.50
CA VAL A 102 6.23 -4.23 -11.33
C VAL A 102 6.08 -5.08 -12.59
N VAL A 103 6.34 -4.48 -13.76
CA VAL A 103 6.13 -5.16 -15.06
C VAL A 103 7.31 -5.14 -16.03
N ASP A 104 8.44 -4.52 -15.64
CA ASP A 104 9.74 -4.45 -16.35
C ASP A 104 9.75 -4.36 -17.89
#